data_AF-A0A8B3S0S3-F1
#
_entry.id   AF-A0A8B3S0S3-F1
#
_cell.length_a   1.000
_cell.length_b   1.000
_cell.length_c   1.000
_cell.angle_alpha   90.00
_cell.angle_beta   90.00
_cell.angle_gamma   90.00
#
_symmetry.space_group_name_H-M   'P 1'
#
loop_
_entity.id
_entity.type
_entity.pdbx_description
1 polymer ?
#
loop_
_entity_poly.entity_id
_entity_poly.type
_entity_poly.pdbx_seq_one_letter_code
_entity_poly.pdbx_strand_id
1 'polypeptide(L)'
;MAVTIGDDTTAIAADILYRLSTPVIGITDGDKDWLLEHTHITRGSLVIQVRPGFDDLMGAVVKDAIFKGLERVECLSIDRLKGQIIKLLEDNIVSVERY
;
A
#
# COMPACT_ATOMS: atom_id res chain seq x y z
N MET A 1 -6.10 6.24 -7.52
CA MET A 1 -5.45 5.21 -6.66
C MET A 1 -4.55 5.94 -5.68
N ALA A 2 -4.38 5.41 -4.47
CA ALA A 2 -3.44 5.92 -3.48
C ALA A 2 -2.43 4.83 -3.07
N VAL A 3 -1.26 5.23 -2.61
CA VAL A 3 -0.31 4.35 -1.91
C VAL A 3 -0.35 4.76 -0.43
N THR A 4 -0.48 3.79 0.48
CA THR A 4 -0.62 4.01 1.93
C THR A 4 0.43 3.21 2.68
N ILE A 5 0.86 3.73 3.83
CA ILE A 5 1.88 3.14 4.70
C ILE A 5 1.27 3.06 6.10
N GLY A 6 1.47 1.94 6.80
CA GLY A 6 0.83 1.66 8.09
C GLY A 6 -0.39 0.76 7.93
N ASP A 7 -0.51 -0.22 8.82
CA ASP A 7 -1.64 -1.14 8.91
C ASP A 7 -2.97 -0.39 9.09
N ASP A 8 -3.08 0.45 10.12
CA ASP A 8 -4.30 1.20 10.42
C ASP A 8 -4.58 2.32 9.41
N THR A 9 -3.54 3.03 9.00
CA THR A 9 -3.64 4.05 7.95
C THR A 9 -4.17 3.44 6.66
N THR A 10 -3.67 2.26 6.27
CA THR A 10 -4.14 1.53 5.10
C THR A 10 -5.59 1.10 5.27
N ALA A 11 -5.96 0.56 6.43
CA ALA A 11 -7.32 0.13 6.70
C ALA A 11 -8.33 1.29 6.59
N ILE A 12 -8.06 2.40 7.27
CA ILE A 12 -8.94 3.59 7.27
C ILE A 12 -9.00 4.22 5.88
N ALA A 13 -7.85 4.40 5.22
CA ALA A 13 -7.82 5.00 3.88
C ALA A 13 -8.54 4.13 2.86
N ALA A 14 -8.39 2.80 2.92
CA ALA A 14 -9.08 1.89 2.03
C ALA A 14 -10.61 1.98 2.19
N ASP A 15 -11.13 2.00 3.42
CA ASP A 15 -12.58 2.10 3.67
C ASP A 15 -13.16 3.43 3.19
N ILE A 16 -12.44 4.53 3.39
CA ILE A 16 -12.85 5.84 2.89
C ILE A 16 -12.86 5.85 1.35
N LEU A 17 -11.78 5.36 0.73
CA LEU A 17 -11.62 5.35 -0.73
C LEU A 17 -12.52 4.34 -1.44
N TYR A 18 -12.98 3.31 -0.72
CA TYR A 18 -13.97 2.37 -1.20
C TYR A 18 -15.26 3.05 -1.67
N ARG A 19 -15.72 4.06 -0.92
CA ARG A 19 -16.93 4.84 -1.26
C ARG A 19 -16.79 5.62 -2.57
N LEU A 20 -15.56 5.80 -3.04
CA LEU A 20 -15.22 6.49 -4.29
C LEU A 20 -14.76 5.51 -5.38
N SER A 21 -14.93 4.20 -5.18
CA SER A 21 -14.42 3.16 -6.08
C SER A 21 -12.94 3.35 -6.43
N THR A 22 -12.15 3.86 -5.48
CA THR A 22 -10.74 4.16 -5.68
C THR A 22 -9.88 3.07 -5.05
N PRO A 23 -9.00 2.39 -5.80
CA PRO A 23 -8.13 1.36 -5.25
C PRO A 23 -6.96 1.94 -4.45
N VAL A 24 -6.37 1.11 -3.60
CA VAL A 24 -5.18 1.41 -2.80
C VAL A 24 -4.06 0.40 -3.02
N ILE A 25 -2.83 0.84 -2.79
CA ILE A 25 -1.67 -0.03 -2.57
C ILE A 25 -1.20 0.22 -1.14
N GLY A 26 -1.52 -0.70 -0.23
CA GLY A 26 -1.08 -0.63 1.16
C GLY A 26 0.26 -1.30 1.37
N ILE A 27 1.15 -0.66 2.12
CA ILE A 27 2.38 -1.23 2.65
C ILE A 27 2.20 -1.29 4.16
N THR A 28 2.23 -2.51 4.71
CA THR A 28 1.88 -2.81 6.10
C THR A 28 2.95 -3.72 6.69
N ASP A 29 3.09 -3.83 8.00
CA ASP A 29 4.03 -4.75 8.63
C ASP A 29 3.33 -5.84 9.48
N GLY A 30 2.01 -5.69 9.65
CA GLY A 30 1.15 -6.65 10.35
C GLY A 30 0.90 -6.31 11.81
N ASP A 31 1.23 -5.11 12.27
CA ASP A 31 1.08 -4.64 13.65
C ASP A 31 -0.29 -4.01 13.97
N LYS A 32 -1.35 -4.40 13.27
CA LYS A 32 -2.72 -3.86 13.42
C LYS A 32 -3.13 -3.60 14.87
N ASP A 33 -3.49 -2.34 15.17
CA ASP A 33 -4.14 -1.95 16.44
C ASP A 33 -5.66 -2.16 16.43
N TRP A 34 -6.20 -2.79 15.37
CA TRP A 34 -7.62 -3.14 15.21
C TRP A 34 -8.57 -1.93 15.25
N LEU A 35 -8.13 -0.77 14.75
CA LEU A 35 -9.00 0.42 14.68
C LEU A 35 -10.27 0.20 13.84
N LEU A 36 -10.24 -0.77 12.92
CA LEU A 36 -11.38 -1.24 12.16
C LEU A 36 -11.46 -2.77 12.22
N GLU A 37 -12.59 -3.30 12.71
CA GLU A 37 -12.86 -4.75 12.72
C GLU A 37 -13.09 -5.30 11.31
N HIS A 38 -13.65 -4.47 10.42
CA HIS A 38 -13.96 -4.80 9.03
C HIS A 38 -13.59 -3.63 8.12
N THR A 39 -12.74 -3.89 7.12
CA THR A 39 -12.32 -2.89 6.13
C THR A 39 -12.89 -3.24 4.77
N HIS A 40 -13.59 -2.29 4.14
CA HIS A 40 -13.95 -2.41 2.72
C HIS A 40 -12.76 -2.00 1.85
N ILE A 41 -12.39 -2.86 0.90
CA ILE A 41 -11.26 -2.62 0.00
C ILE A 41 -11.76 -2.71 -1.44
N THR A 42 -11.49 -1.67 -2.24
CA THR A 42 -11.92 -1.59 -3.64
C THR A 42 -11.24 -2.68 -4.45
N ARG A 43 -11.98 -3.37 -5.34
CA ARG A 43 -11.39 -4.29 -6.33
C ARG A 43 -10.28 -3.61 -7.13
N GLY A 44 -9.19 -4.33 -7.36
CA GLY A 44 -7.97 -3.79 -7.94
C GLY A 44 -7.05 -3.13 -6.92
N SER A 45 -7.29 -3.27 -5.62
CA SER A 45 -6.31 -2.89 -4.60
C SER A 45 -5.25 -3.97 -4.40
N LEU A 46 -4.18 -3.60 -3.69
CA LEU A 46 -3.07 -4.47 -3.33
C LEU A 46 -2.67 -4.15 -1.90
N VAL A 47 -2.50 -5.15 -1.05
CA VAL A 47 -1.89 -4.97 0.28
C VAL A 47 -0.63 -5.81 0.31
N ILE A 48 0.49 -5.18 0.63
CA ILE A 48 1.82 -5.78 0.69
C ILE A 48 2.23 -5.72 2.15
N GLN A 49 2.27 -6.88 2.79
CA GLN A 49 2.85 -6.97 4.13
C GLN A 49 4.35 -7.16 3.99
N VAL A 50 5.13 -6.28 4.63
CA VAL A 50 6.57 -6.38 4.78
C VAL A 50 6.92 -6.94 6.16
N ARG A 51 8.22 -7.08 6.45
CA ARG A 51 8.69 -7.54 7.76
C ARG A 51 8.19 -6.63 8.89
N PRO A 52 7.92 -7.15 10.10
CA PRO A 52 7.51 -6.34 11.25
C PRO A 52 8.47 -5.17 11.52
N GLY A 53 7.94 -3.96 11.66
CA GLY A 53 8.65 -2.70 11.89
C GLY A 53 9.27 -2.06 10.64
N PHE A 54 8.93 -2.50 9.42
CA PHE A 54 9.58 -2.04 8.18
C PHE A 54 8.67 -1.25 7.23
N ASP A 55 7.38 -1.11 7.51
CA ASP A 55 6.45 -0.41 6.62
C ASP A 55 6.84 1.06 6.36
N ASP A 56 7.24 1.81 7.38
CA ASP A 56 7.73 3.19 7.25
C ASP A 56 9.00 3.26 6.40
N LEU A 57 9.96 2.37 6.66
CA LEU A 57 11.22 2.30 5.92
C LEU A 57 10.97 1.94 4.45
N MET A 58 10.14 0.94 4.19
CA MET A 58 9.80 0.48 2.85
C MET A 58 8.91 1.51 2.12
N GLY A 59 8.06 2.21 2.85
CA GLY A 59 7.29 3.35 2.38
C GLY A 59 8.18 4.50 1.92
N ALA A 60 9.21 4.84 2.68
CA ALA A 60 10.21 5.83 2.29
C ALA A 60 10.99 5.40 1.03
N VAL A 61 11.41 4.13 0.96
CA VAL A 61 12.06 3.56 -0.24
C VAL A 61 11.17 3.71 -1.49
N VAL A 62 9.87 3.43 -1.36
CA VAL A 62 8.90 3.64 -2.45
C VAL A 62 8.75 5.12 -2.80
N LYS A 63 8.64 6.00 -1.80
CA LYS A 63 8.54 7.46 -2.00
C LYS A 63 9.75 8.00 -2.77
N ASP A 64 10.95 7.55 -2.44
CA ASP A 64 12.18 8.01 -3.09
C ASP A 64 12.34 7.43 -4.50
N ALA A 65 12.20 6.11 -4.65
CA ALA A 65 12.48 5.44 -5.92
C ALA A 65 11.41 5.70 -7.00
N ILE A 66 10.13 5.80 -6.59
CA ILE A 66 9.00 5.89 -7.52
C ILE A 66 8.43 7.31 -7.57
N PHE A 67 8.20 7.92 -6.41
CA PHE A 67 7.61 9.26 -6.33
C PHE A 67 8.66 10.37 -6.38
N LYS A 68 9.95 10.04 -6.28
CA LYS A 68 11.06 11.01 -6.24
C LYS A 68 10.87 12.09 -5.16
N GLY A 69 10.35 11.69 -4.01
CA GLY A 69 10.04 12.58 -2.89
C GLY A 69 8.75 13.40 -3.03
N LEU A 70 8.02 13.25 -4.14
CA LEU A 70 6.75 13.96 -4.37
C LEU A 70 5.56 13.22 -3.74
N GLU A 71 4.44 13.92 -3.59
CA GLU A 71 3.18 13.33 -3.09
C GLU A 71 2.34 12.68 -4.21
N ARG A 72 2.66 12.98 -5.47
CA ARG A 72 1.95 12.49 -6.65
C ARG A 72 2.92 12.19 -7.77
N VAL A 73 2.62 11.14 -8.52
CA VAL A 73 3.37 10.75 -9.71
C VAL A 73 2.39 10.28 -10.77
N GLU A 74 2.65 10.64 -12.03
CA GLU A 74 1.94 10.05 -13.15
C GLU A 74 2.54 8.68 -13.46
N CYS A 75 1.68 7.68 -13.65
CA CYS A 75 2.10 6.35 -14.04
C CYS A 75 1.35 5.91 -15.31
N LEU A 76 2.04 5.17 -16.17
CA LEU A 76 1.47 4.70 -17.43
C LEU A 76 0.38 3.65 -17.22
N SER A 77 0.52 2.82 -16.18
CA SER A 77 -0.51 1.86 -15.80
C SER A 77 -0.41 1.49 -14.32
N ILE A 78 -1.58 1.19 -13.74
CA ILE A 78 -1.70 0.72 -12.35
C ILE A 78 -0.96 -0.59 -12.15
N ASP A 79 -1.06 -1.54 -13.08
CA ASP A 79 -0.40 -2.84 -12.95
C ASP A 79 1.12 -2.74 -12.99
N ARG A 80 1.65 -1.83 -13.82
CA ARG A 80 3.09 -1.57 -13.85
C ARG A 80 3.56 -0.95 -12.54
N LEU A 81 2.82 0.00 -11.99
CA LEU A 81 3.14 0.60 -10.69
C LEU A 81 3.15 -0.46 -9.57
N LYS A 82 2.14 -1.32 -9.51
CA LYS A 82 2.11 -2.47 -8.57
C LYS A 82 3.33 -3.38 -8.73
N GLY A 83 3.66 -3.74 -9.97
CA GLY A 83 4.82 -4.58 -10.27
C GLY A 83 6.15 -3.93 -9.87
N GLN A 84 6.28 -2.61 -10.07
CA GLN A 84 7.46 -1.86 -9.64
C GLN A 84 7.59 -1.83 -8.12
N ILE A 85 6.51 -1.59 -7.39
CA ILE A 85 6.51 -1.60 -5.91
C ILE A 85 6.85 -3.00 -5.39
N ILE A 86 6.20 -4.06 -5.88
CA ILE A 86 6.48 -5.43 -5.44
C ILE A 86 7.95 -5.78 -5.66
N LYS A 87 8.50 -5.47 -6.84
CA LYS A 87 9.90 -5.74 -7.15
C LYS A 87 10.84 -4.95 -6.25
N LEU A 88 10.53 -3.69 -5.96
CA LEU A 88 11.35 -2.84 -5.10
C LEU A 88 11.40 -3.36 -3.66
N LEU A 89 10.33 -3.98 -3.19
CA LEU A 89 10.19 -4.45 -1.82
C LEU A 89 10.52 -5.95 -1.64
N GLU A 90 10.89 -6.66 -2.71
CA GLU A 90 10.87 -8.13 -2.79
C GLU A 90 11.55 -8.84 -1.61
N ASP A 91 12.70 -8.35 -1.15
CA ASP A 91 13.47 -8.94 -0.05
C ASP A 91 12.81 -8.80 1.34
N ASN A 92 11.84 -7.90 1.47
CA ASN A 92 11.16 -7.59 2.71
C ASN A 92 9.70 -8.07 2.74
N ILE A 93 9.17 -8.60 1.65
CA ILE A 93 7.78 -9.05 1.58
C ILE A 93 7.56 -10.30 2.43
N VAL A 94 6.54 -10.26 3.28
CA VAL A 94 5.98 -11.40 4.02
C VAL A 94 4.79 -11.98 3.25
N SER A 95 3.88 -11.12 2.77
CA SER A 95 2.69 -11.56 2.03
C SER A 95 2.21 -10.48 1.04
N VAL A 96 1.43 -10.91 0.05
CA VAL A 96 0.80 -10.01 -0.93
C VAL A 96 -0.64 -10.44 -1.14
N GLU A 97 -1.58 -9.57 -0.80
CA GLU A 97 -3.02 -9.79 -0.95
C GLU A 97 -3.58 -8.92 -2.07
N ARG A 98 -4.37 -9.54 -2.95
CA ARG A 98 -4.99 -8.90 -4.11
C ARG A 98 -6.50 -8.93 -3.95
N TYR A 99 -7.12 -7.76 -4.09
CA TYR A 99 -8.56 -7.53 -3.93
C TYR A 99 -9.22 -7.26 -5.28
#